data_AF-A0A1I1YIY4-F1
#
_entry.id   AF-A0A1I1YIY4-F1
#
_cell.length_a   1.000
_cell.length_b   1.000
_cell.length_c   1.000
_cell.angle_alpha   90.00
_cell.angle_beta   90.00
_cell.angle_gamma   90.00
#
_symmetry.space_group_name_H-M   'P 1'
#
loop_
_entity.id
_entity.type
_entity.pdbx_description
1 polymer ?
#
loop_
_entity_poly.entity_id
_entity_poly.type
_entity_poly.pdbx_seq_one_letter_code
_entity_poly.pdbx_strand_id
1 'polypeptide(L)'
;MDDEDRYTRITLRIPKDLHQVLTTAAERTSKSLNAEIIGRLQASVPDDTESAALEVLPEGSALRHDLQSSIAQLHKLRNEKAILELRMYLSARTDTPMHDLRSTTARLEILRHEIALCEQSIQQFKLEALANYGPGSVPKHEADAKARKPKP
;
A
#
# COMPACT_ATOMS: atom_id res chain seq x y z
N MET A 1 -3.05 14.73 -32.93
CA MET A 1 -1.82 15.48 -32.65
C MET A 1 -2.22 16.51 -31.61
N ASP A 2 -1.96 16.37 -30.32
CA ASP A 2 -1.00 15.55 -29.61
C ASP A 2 -1.57 15.22 -28.22
N ASP A 3 -1.73 13.92 -27.90
CA ASP A 3 -1.95 13.44 -26.52
C ASP A 3 -0.59 13.39 -25.77
N GLU A 4 0.28 14.38 -26.03
CA GLU A 4 1.68 14.32 -25.62
C GLU A 4 1.87 14.92 -24.23
N ASP A 5 2.09 13.98 -23.30
CA ASP A 5 2.65 14.15 -21.97
C ASP A 5 1.64 14.39 -20.82
N ARG A 6 0.95 13.32 -20.42
CA ARG A 6 0.15 13.21 -19.18
C ARG A 6 0.95 13.36 -17.88
N TYR A 7 2.23 13.71 -17.96
CA TYR A 7 3.14 13.77 -16.82
C TYR A 7 3.49 15.21 -16.47
N THR A 8 3.38 15.55 -15.18
CA THR A 8 3.92 16.81 -14.66
C THR A 8 5.43 16.65 -14.44
N ARG A 9 6.24 17.44 -15.15
CA ARG A 9 7.70 17.43 -15.00
C ARG A 9 8.12 18.22 -13.76
N ILE A 10 8.88 17.58 -12.88
CA ILE A 10 9.43 18.20 -11.68
C ILE A 10 10.95 17.97 -11.60
N THR A 11 11.66 18.93 -11.00
CA THR A 11 13.09 18.77 -10.69
C THR A 11 13.26 18.54 -9.20
N LEU A 12 13.82 17.38 -8.84
CA LEU A 12 14.06 17.01 -7.44
C LEU A 12 15.50 17.37 -7.04
N ARG A 13 15.67 17.94 -5.84
CA ARG A 13 16.98 18.09 -5.19
C ARG A 13 17.10 17.00 -4.14
N ILE A 14 18.01 16.05 -4.37
CA ILE A 14 18.23 14.93 -3.45
C ILE A 14 19.70 14.88 -2.98
N PRO A 15 19.96 14.37 -1.76
CA PRO A 15 21.32 14.11 -1.30
C PRO A 15 22.12 13.23 -2.27
N LYS A 16 23.44 13.47 -2.39
CA LYS A 16 24.31 12.78 -3.37
C LYS A 16 24.42 11.28 -3.10
N ASP A 17 24.49 10.92 -1.83
CA ASP A 17 24.45 9.53 -1.35
C ASP A 17 23.13 8.85 -1.73
N LEU A 18 22.00 9.52 -1.54
CA LEU A 18 20.70 8.99 -1.93
C LEU A 18 20.59 8.82 -3.46
N HIS A 19 21.08 9.79 -4.23
CA HIS A 19 21.16 9.68 -5.69
C HIS A 19 21.94 8.43 -6.09
N GLN A 20 23.11 8.20 -5.50
CA GLN A 20 23.95 7.04 -5.81
C GLN A 20 23.25 5.71 -5.47
N VAL A 21 22.55 5.64 -4.34
CA VAL A 21 21.74 4.46 -3.98
C VAL A 21 20.64 4.19 -5.01
N LEU A 22 19.94 5.24 -5.48
CA LEU A 22 18.88 5.12 -6.48
C LEU A 22 19.44 4.70 -7.85
N THR A 23 20.60 5.24 -8.26
CA THR A 23 21.27 4.84 -9.51
C THR A 23 21.63 3.36 -9.49
N THR A 24 22.30 2.88 -8.43
CA THR A 24 22.65 1.46 -8.30
C THR A 24 21.40 0.56 -8.30
N ALA A 25 20.30 1.02 -7.68
CA ALA A 25 19.06 0.26 -7.68
C ALA A 25 18.38 0.20 -9.06
N ALA A 26 18.42 1.30 -9.81
CA ALA A 26 17.89 1.38 -11.17
C ALA A 26 18.67 0.46 -12.12
N GLU A 27 20.00 0.45 -12.03
CA GLU A 27 20.88 -0.46 -12.78
C GLU A 27 20.57 -1.93 -12.46
N ARG A 28 20.46 -2.27 -11.17
CA ARG A 28 20.16 -3.64 -10.72
C ARG A 28 18.80 -4.14 -11.21
N THR A 29 17.84 -3.24 -11.40
CA THR A 29 16.47 -3.58 -11.83
C THR A 29 16.24 -3.38 -13.33
N SER A 30 17.27 -2.99 -14.08
CA SER A 30 17.18 -2.62 -15.50
C SER A 30 16.11 -1.56 -15.78
N LYS A 31 15.90 -0.63 -14.84
CA LYS A 31 14.96 0.49 -14.95
C LYS A 31 15.70 1.81 -15.15
N SER A 32 15.02 2.80 -15.71
CA SER A 32 15.52 4.17 -15.65
C SER A 32 15.46 4.69 -14.22
N LEU A 33 16.33 5.66 -13.87
CA LEU A 33 16.32 6.29 -12.56
C LEU A 33 14.92 6.85 -12.22
N ASN A 34 14.25 7.46 -13.21
CA ASN A 34 12.89 7.98 -13.05
C ASN A 34 11.87 6.86 -12.76
N ALA A 35 11.94 5.74 -13.49
CA ALA A 35 11.03 4.60 -13.27
C ALA A 35 11.26 3.94 -11.90
N GLU A 36 12.49 3.87 -11.41
CA GLU A 36 12.81 3.37 -10.08
C GLU A 36 12.30 4.32 -8.98
N ILE A 37 12.46 5.64 -9.15
CA ILE A 37 11.91 6.64 -8.22
C ILE A 37 10.39 6.54 -8.16
N ILE A 38 9.72 6.52 -9.33
CA ILE A 38 8.26 6.39 -9.41
C ILE A 38 7.80 5.09 -8.75
N GLY A 39 8.44 3.96 -9.04
CA GLY A 39 8.04 2.67 -8.46
C GLY A 39 8.17 2.63 -6.93
N ARG A 40 9.21 3.27 -6.37
CA ARG A 40 9.35 3.40 -4.91
C ARG A 40 8.32 4.33 -4.31
N LEU A 41 8.04 5.46 -4.98
CA LEU A 41 7.01 6.40 -4.53
C LEU A 41 5.62 5.74 -4.54
N GLN A 42 5.27 5.05 -5.62
CA GLN A 42 4.03 4.28 -5.73
C GLN A 42 3.93 3.21 -4.64
N ALA A 43 5.02 2.52 -4.30
CA ALA A 43 5.03 1.57 -3.20
C ALA A 43 4.91 2.22 -1.81
N SER A 44 5.26 3.51 -1.68
CA SER A 44 5.22 4.26 -0.42
C SER A 44 3.91 5.01 -0.18
N VAL A 45 3.21 5.37 -1.26
CA VAL A 45 1.93 6.07 -1.20
C VAL A 45 0.83 5.00 -1.12
N PRO A 46 -0.11 5.08 -0.16
CA PRO A 46 -1.27 4.21 -0.16
C PRO A 46 -2.03 4.37 -1.47
N ASP A 47 -2.37 3.26 -2.11
CA ASP A 47 -3.01 3.25 -3.42
C ASP A 47 -4.30 4.09 -3.39
N ASP A 48 -4.57 4.94 -4.39
CA ASP A 48 -5.78 5.80 -4.45
C ASP A 48 -7.09 5.00 -4.31
N THR A 49 -7.03 3.70 -4.60
CA THR A 49 -8.14 2.76 -4.40
C THR A 49 -8.50 2.54 -2.92
N GLU A 50 -7.59 2.76 -1.98
CA GLU A 50 -7.86 2.72 -0.54
C GLU A 50 -8.65 3.96 -0.10
N SER A 51 -8.24 5.15 -0.55
CA SER A 51 -8.97 6.39 -0.32
C SER A 51 -10.37 6.35 -0.97
N ALA A 52 -10.48 5.90 -2.22
CA ALA A 52 -11.76 5.75 -2.90
C ALA A 52 -12.69 4.74 -2.21
N ALA A 53 -12.15 3.63 -1.69
CA ALA A 53 -12.96 2.66 -0.93
C ALA A 53 -13.44 3.24 0.41
N LEU A 54 -12.63 4.07 1.07
CA LEU A 54 -13.01 4.76 2.30
C LEU A 54 -14.06 5.86 2.07
N GLU A 55 -14.04 6.54 0.92
CA GLU A 55 -15.02 7.56 0.55
C GLU A 55 -16.41 6.98 0.25
N VAL A 56 -16.46 5.75 -0.29
CA VAL A 56 -17.73 5.06 -0.61
C VAL A 56 -18.39 4.47 0.63
N LEU A 57 -17.63 4.25 1.72
CA LEU A 57 -18.15 3.64 2.93
C LEU A 57 -18.78 4.65 3.90
N PRO A 58 -19.94 4.33 4.51
CA PRO A 58 -20.56 5.21 5.49
C PRO A 58 -19.62 5.52 6.65
N GLU A 59 -19.63 6.78 7.08
CA GLU A 59 -18.89 7.23 8.26
C GLU A 59 -19.34 6.44 9.49
N GLY A 60 -18.38 5.87 10.24
CA GLY A 60 -18.66 5.07 11.43
C GLY A 60 -19.12 3.63 11.18
N SER A 61 -19.16 3.15 9.93
CA SER A 61 -19.41 1.73 9.65
C SER A 61 -18.27 0.84 10.19
N ALA A 62 -18.63 -0.33 10.73
CA ALA A 62 -17.65 -1.32 11.17
C ALA A 62 -16.67 -1.70 10.05
N LEU A 63 -17.19 -1.84 8.81
CA LEU A 63 -16.39 -2.14 7.63
C LEU A 63 -15.33 -1.05 7.34
N ARG A 64 -15.67 0.23 7.51
CA ARG A 64 -14.72 1.34 7.36
C ARG A 64 -13.64 1.28 8.43
N HIS A 65 -14.01 0.97 9.67
CA HIS A 65 -13.04 0.84 10.76
C HIS A 65 -12.09 -0.35 10.56
N ASP A 66 -12.61 -1.50 10.13
CA ASP A 66 -11.83 -2.70 9.86
C ASP A 66 -10.87 -2.50 8.68
N LEU A 67 -11.32 -1.82 7.62
CA LEU A 67 -10.47 -1.44 6.49
C LEU A 67 -9.35 -0.47 6.93
N GLN A 68 -9.68 0.57 7.70
CA GLN A 68 -8.69 1.51 8.25
C GLN A 68 -7.66 0.80 9.13
N SER A 69 -8.10 -0.10 10.00
CA SER A 69 -7.23 -0.92 10.85
C SER A 69 -6.29 -1.79 10.01
N SER A 70 -6.83 -2.45 8.97
CA SER A 70 -6.05 -3.28 8.06
C SER A 70 -5.01 -2.46 7.28
N ILE A 71 -5.37 -1.29 6.77
CA ILE A 71 -4.45 -0.37 6.08
C ILE A 71 -3.33 0.08 7.05
N ALA A 72 -3.68 0.47 8.28
CA ALA A 72 -2.70 0.87 9.28
C ALA A 72 -1.74 -0.28 9.63
N GLN A 73 -2.25 -1.50 9.74
CA GLN A 73 -1.45 -2.70 9.95
C GLN A 73 -0.51 -2.97 8.75
N LEU A 74 -1.01 -2.86 7.51
CA LEU A 74 -0.21 -3.02 6.31
C LEU A 74 0.95 -2.03 6.28
N HIS A 75 0.70 -0.74 6.59
CA HIS A 75 1.75 0.27 6.67
C HIS A 75 2.81 -0.08 7.72
N LYS A 76 2.39 -0.53 8.90
CA LYS A 76 3.32 -0.95 9.96
C LYS A 76 4.23 -2.10 9.48
N LEU A 77 3.65 -3.11 8.83
CA LEU A 77 4.39 -4.27 8.33
C LEU A 77 5.36 -3.89 7.20
N ARG A 78 4.92 -3.05 6.26
CA ARG A 78 5.77 -2.52 5.17
C ARG A 78 6.94 -1.70 5.70
N ASN A 79 6.71 -0.87 6.72
CA ASN A 79 7.76 -0.10 7.36
C ASN A 79 8.79 -1.00 8.08
N GLU A 80 8.32 -2.00 8.83
CA GLU A 80 9.22 -2.96 9.48
C GLU A 80 10.08 -3.72 8.45
N LYS A 81 9.45 -4.19 7.38
CA LYS A 81 10.16 -4.85 6.26
C LYS A 81 11.22 -3.93 5.65
N ALA A 82 10.88 -2.68 5.35
CA ALA A 82 11.80 -1.72 4.75
C ALA A 82 13.02 -1.44 5.64
N ILE A 83 12.83 -1.34 6.96
CA ILE A 83 13.92 -1.17 7.93
C ILE A 83 14.86 -2.38 7.91
N LEU A 84 14.31 -3.60 7.93
CA LEU A 84 15.13 -4.82 7.91
C LEU A 84 15.88 -4.98 6.58
N GLU A 85 15.24 -4.69 5.44
CA GLU A 85 15.89 -4.71 4.13
C GLU A 85 17.02 -3.67 4.03
N LEU A 86 16.81 -2.46 4.57
CA LEU A 86 17.85 -1.43 4.64
C LEU A 86 19.02 -1.87 5.53
N ARG A 87 18.73 -2.47 6.69
CA ARG A 87 19.77 -2.99 7.60
C ARG A 87 20.61 -4.06 6.93
N MET A 88 19.97 -5.00 6.22
CA MET A 88 20.66 -6.03 5.44
C MET A 88 21.55 -5.44 4.35
N TYR A 89 21.03 -4.45 3.63
CA TYR A 89 21.77 -3.77 2.58
C TYR A 89 23.02 -3.04 3.14
N LEU A 90 22.87 -2.34 4.26
CA LEU A 90 23.98 -1.64 4.91
C LEU A 90 25.03 -2.62 5.42
N SER A 91 24.65 -3.71 6.10
CA SER A 91 25.62 -4.70 6.58
C SER A 91 26.41 -5.35 5.44
N ALA A 92 25.77 -5.58 4.29
CA ALA A 92 26.43 -6.12 3.11
C ALA A 92 27.43 -5.13 2.49
N ARG A 93 27.23 -3.82 2.70
CA ARG A 93 28.13 -2.76 2.20
C ARG A 93 29.26 -2.40 3.16
N THR A 94 29.03 -2.46 4.46
CA THR A 94 30.00 -2.03 5.48
C THR A 94 30.86 -3.17 6.03
N ASP A 95 30.73 -4.37 5.46
CA ASP A 95 31.39 -5.61 5.92
C ASP A 95 31.21 -5.86 7.43
N THR A 96 30.14 -5.29 7.98
CA THR A 96 29.82 -5.39 9.40
C THR A 96 29.08 -6.70 9.61
N PRO A 97 29.62 -7.64 10.40
CA PRO A 97 28.97 -8.92 10.61
C PRO A 97 27.62 -8.71 11.30
N MET A 98 26.53 -9.04 10.60
CA MET A 98 25.22 -9.13 11.23
C MET A 98 25.15 -10.42 12.04
N HIS A 99 25.19 -10.27 13.36
CA HIS A 99 25.09 -11.38 14.31
C HIS A 99 23.80 -12.20 14.16
N ASP A 100 22.78 -11.62 13.52
CA ASP A 100 21.41 -12.10 13.42
C ASP A 100 20.90 -12.23 11.97
N LEU A 101 21.79 -12.53 11.01
CA LEU A 101 21.38 -12.63 9.60
C LEU A 101 20.26 -13.67 9.39
N ARG A 102 20.35 -14.85 10.01
CA ARG A 102 19.32 -15.90 9.85
C ARG A 102 17.97 -15.49 10.43
N SER A 103 17.95 -14.89 11.61
CA SER A 103 16.70 -14.42 12.24
C SER A 103 16.10 -13.24 11.48
N THR A 104 16.93 -12.34 10.95
CA THR A 104 16.49 -11.23 10.09
C THR A 104 15.85 -11.73 8.79
N THR A 105 16.48 -12.69 8.11
CA THR A 105 15.92 -13.30 6.90
C THR A 105 14.61 -14.04 7.20
N ALA A 106 14.55 -14.80 8.29
CA ALA A 106 13.31 -15.46 8.70
C ALA A 106 12.18 -14.46 9.00
N ARG A 107 12.49 -13.35 9.68
CA ARG A 107 11.52 -12.29 9.95
C ARG A 107 11.03 -11.62 8.67
N LEU A 108 11.91 -11.41 7.68
CA LEU A 108 11.51 -10.86 6.37
C LEU A 108 10.54 -11.77 5.62
N GLU A 109 10.75 -13.09 5.65
CA GLU A 109 9.80 -14.04 5.04
C GLU A 109 8.44 -14.02 5.74
N ILE A 110 8.43 -13.96 7.07
CA ILE A 110 7.19 -13.79 7.85
C ILE A 110 6.48 -12.49 7.46
N LEU A 111 7.20 -11.37 7.44
CA LEU A 111 6.63 -10.07 7.06
C LEU A 111 6.09 -10.06 5.64
N ARG A 112 6.78 -10.71 4.68
CA ARG A 112 6.28 -10.85 3.30
C ARG A 112 4.96 -11.60 3.26
N HIS A 113 4.83 -12.67 4.04
CA HIS A 113 3.60 -13.43 4.13
C HIS A 113 2.47 -12.62 4.80
N GLU A 114 2.75 -11.96 5.93
CA GLU A 114 1.79 -11.12 6.65
C GLU A 114 1.30 -9.95 5.78
N ILE A 115 2.19 -9.32 5.01
CA ILE A 115 1.85 -8.27 4.04
C ILE A 115 0.90 -8.83 2.98
N ALA A 116 1.21 -9.99 2.39
CA ALA A 116 0.37 -10.60 1.36
C ALA A 116 -1.04 -10.93 1.87
N LEU A 117 -1.16 -11.45 3.10
CA LEU A 117 -2.45 -11.71 3.74
C LEU A 117 -3.25 -10.42 3.97
N CYS A 118 -2.58 -9.37 4.45
CA CYS A 118 -3.22 -8.09 4.72
C CYS A 118 -3.69 -7.41 3.42
N GLU A 119 -2.86 -7.46 2.36
CA GLU A 119 -3.23 -6.98 1.03
C GLU A 119 -4.43 -7.73 0.46
N GLN A 120 -4.47 -9.06 0.60
CA GLN A 120 -5.63 -9.86 0.17
C GLN A 120 -6.90 -9.48 0.92
N SER A 121 -6.82 -9.28 2.24
CA SER A 121 -7.96 -8.84 3.06
C SER A 121 -8.46 -7.46 2.63
N ILE A 122 -7.57 -6.50 2.40
CA ILE A 122 -7.93 -5.16 1.89
C ILE A 122 -8.60 -5.26 0.52
N GLN A 123 -8.11 -6.10 -0.39
CA GLN A 123 -8.75 -6.31 -1.70
C GLN A 123 -10.15 -6.91 -1.57
N GLN A 124 -10.35 -7.85 -0.64
CA GLN A 124 -11.67 -8.41 -0.37
C GLN A 124 -12.62 -7.33 0.17
N PHE A 125 -12.17 -6.49 1.10
CA PHE A 125 -12.96 -5.35 1.60
C PHE A 125 -13.33 -4.37 0.49
N LYS A 126 -12.40 -4.07 -0.43
CA LYS A 126 -12.66 -3.20 -1.59
C LYS A 126 -13.75 -3.79 -2.49
N LEU A 127 -13.68 -5.08 -2.80
CA LEU A 127 -14.71 -5.76 -3.61
C LEU A 127 -16.07 -5.77 -2.92
N GLU A 128 -16.11 -6.04 -1.62
CA GLU A 128 -17.35 -6.02 -0.83
C GLU A 128 -17.96 -4.62 -0.74
N ALA A 129 -17.12 -3.60 -0.54
CA ALA A 129 -17.54 -2.19 -0.52
C ALA A 129 -18.14 -1.79 -1.88
N LEU A 130 -17.48 -2.13 -2.99
CA LEU A 130 -17.99 -1.84 -4.34
C LEU A 130 -19.29 -2.59 -4.65
N ALA A 131 -19.43 -3.84 -4.21
CA ALA A 131 -20.66 -4.62 -4.42
C ALA A 131 -21.86 -4.04 -3.64
N ASN A 132 -21.63 -3.54 -2.43
CA ASN A 132 -22.70 -3.07 -1.54
C ASN A 132 -23.00 -1.56 -1.66
N TYR A 133 -22.03 -0.75 -2.12
CA TYR A 133 -22.10 0.72 -2.11
C TYR A 133 -21.63 1.37 -3.42
N GLY A 134 -21.17 0.59 -4.41
CA GLY A 134 -20.75 1.11 -5.71
C GLY A 134 -21.90 1.69 -6.55
N PRO A 135 -21.58 2.45 -7.62
CA PRO A 135 -22.57 3.06 -8.49
C PRO A 135 -23.44 1.97 -9.16
N GLY A 136 -24.73 1.94 -8.81
CA GLY A 136 -25.70 0.94 -9.27
C GLY A 136 -26.08 -0.12 -8.22
N SER A 137 -25.43 -0.13 -7.05
CA SER A 137 -25.89 -0.93 -5.91
C SER A 137 -27.16 -0.32 -5.31
N VAL A 138 -28.18 -1.14 -5.07
CA VAL A 138 -29.33 -0.75 -4.25
C VAL A 138 -28.89 -0.91 -2.80
N PRO A 139 -28.84 0.17 -1.99
CA PRO A 139 -28.42 0.04 -0.61
C PRO A 139 -29.36 -0.92 0.12
N LYS A 140 -28.81 -2.05 0.61
CA LYS A 140 -29.57 -3.07 1.36
C LYS A 140 -30.33 -2.49 2.56
N HIS A 141 -29.89 -1.35 3.09
CA HIS A 141 -30.52 -0.67 4.23
C HIS A 141 -31.92 -0.11 3.96
N GLU A 142 -32.36 0.08 2.70
CA GLU A 142 -33.73 0.55 2.42
C GLU A 142 -34.78 -0.57 2.44
N ALA A 143 -34.38 -1.85 2.40
CA ALA A 143 -35.32 -2.97 2.43
C ALA A 143 -35.88 -3.21 3.85
N ASP A 144 -35.09 -2.99 4.89
CA ASP A 144 -35.51 -3.25 6.29
C ASP A 144 -36.34 -2.11 6.90
N ALA A 145 -36.18 -0.87 6.42
CA ALA A 145 -36.96 0.26 6.93
C ALA A 145 -38.43 0.27 6.45
N LYS A 146 -38.75 -0.38 5.32
CA LYS A 146 -40.11 -0.43 4.77
C LYS A 146 -40.96 -1.59 5.33
N ALA A 147 -40.37 -2.53 6.06
CA ALA A 147 -41.08 -3.66 6.67
C ALA A 147 -41.75 -3.35 8.02
N ARG A 148 -41.54 -2.16 8.59
CA ARG A 148 -42.15 -1.72 9.86
C ARG A 148 -43.13 -0.57 9.65
N LYS A 149 -44.19 -0.78 8.88
CA LYS A 149 -45.39 0.06 9.00
C LYS A 149 -46.33 -0.58 10.03
N PRO A 150 -46.71 0.10 11.13
CA PRO A 150 -47.73 -0.41 12.02
C PRO A 150 -49.09 -0.40 11.29
N LYS A 151 -49.80 -1.53 11.35
CA LYS A 151 -51.21 -1.62 10.93
C LYS A 151 -52.08 -0.85 11.94
N PRO A 152 -53.23 -0.29 11.49
CA PRO A 152 -54.05 0.67 12.23
C PRO A 152 -54.72 0.08 13.47
#